data_AF-A7F312-F1
#
_entry.id   AF-A7F312-F1
#
_cell.length_a   1.000
_cell.length_b   1.000
_cell.length_c   1.000
_cell.angle_alpha   90.00
_cell.angle_beta   90.00
_cell.angle_gamma   90.00
#
_symmetry.space_group_name_H-M   'P 1'
#
loop_
_entity.id
_entity.type
_entity.pdbx_description
1 polymer ?
#
loop_
_entity_poly.entity_id
_entity_poly.type
_entity_poly.pdbx_seq_one_letter_code
_entity_poly.pdbx_strand_id
1 'polypeptide(L)'
;MPQTLDIQLQNRYPSDEVYAYITGLALNNNNRVCLLKADGKTPYYPESPPRTVYPLSADCAIKLGRQGSTTIATIPLLAGGRIWFSIGKKLEFFVNPGPALVEPSVTNPSDHNINTNWAFCEFTFNQTQIYANISYVDFVSLPVSMKLITENGAPQEIRGLKADGLETICEGLKAQSRADGAGWDKLIVESGGQKLRVLSPNHEPGFSGYYESYVDEAWDKYSKTPLIVDTQAEWREVEGRVCNGQLTFPGLATFSKPSTADIFSCSSGPFSNNAGATGPLTARISAALNRSTLLSNDHHPTNERVSEYYRNNITNHYARLVHEANHHGRGYAFPYDDVSSGKETDQSGFVSGWPKSFIVSIG
;
A
#
# COMPACT_ATOMS: atom_id res chain seq x y z
N MET A 1 -21.81 -12.55 17.09
CA MET A 1 -20.47 -12.60 16.45
C MET A 1 -19.44 -12.04 17.41
N PRO A 2 -18.25 -12.64 17.54
CA PRO A 2 -17.22 -12.16 18.44
C PRO A 2 -16.84 -10.71 18.13
N GLN A 3 -16.63 -9.92 19.18
CA GLN A 3 -16.28 -8.49 19.09
C GLN A 3 -14.76 -8.26 19.05
N THR A 4 -14.00 -9.35 19.16
CA THR A 4 -12.54 -9.37 19.19
C THR A 4 -12.02 -10.58 18.43
N LEU A 5 -10.77 -10.52 17.99
CA LEU A 5 -10.07 -11.61 17.32
C LEU A 5 -8.68 -11.78 17.94
N ASP A 6 -8.36 -13.01 18.32
CA ASP A 6 -6.98 -13.38 18.65
C ASP A 6 -6.19 -13.58 17.35
N ILE A 7 -5.08 -12.85 17.22
CA ILE A 7 -4.15 -12.93 16.10
C ILE A 7 -2.79 -13.38 16.59
N GLN A 8 -2.02 -14.01 15.70
CA GLN A 8 -0.67 -14.48 15.99
C GLN A 8 0.35 -13.54 15.34
N LEU A 9 1.19 -12.92 16.16
CA LEU A 9 2.34 -12.13 15.73
C LEU A 9 3.59 -13.01 15.83
N GLN A 10 4.22 -13.31 14.70
CA GLN A 10 5.38 -14.21 14.65
C GLN A 10 6.66 -13.44 14.36
N ASN A 11 7.68 -13.69 15.19
CA ASN A 11 9.03 -13.20 14.91
C ASN A 11 9.80 -14.26 14.12
N ARG A 12 10.07 -13.97 12.85
CA ARG A 12 10.94 -14.76 11.96
C ARG A 12 12.25 -14.05 11.65
N TYR A 13 12.34 -12.77 12.02
CA TYR A 13 13.54 -11.94 11.89
C TYR A 13 14.62 -12.38 12.89
N PRO A 14 15.92 -12.36 12.52
CA PRO A 14 17.02 -12.77 13.40
C PRO A 14 17.37 -11.68 14.43
N SER A 15 16.40 -11.29 15.26
CA SER A 15 16.57 -10.35 16.38
C SER A 15 15.64 -10.69 17.54
N ASP A 16 16.12 -10.47 18.76
CA ASP A 16 15.33 -10.58 19.99
C ASP A 16 14.72 -9.22 20.42
N GLU A 17 15.04 -8.15 19.68
CA GLU A 17 14.53 -6.80 19.89
C GLU A 17 13.54 -6.44 18.80
N VAL A 18 12.39 -7.13 18.79
CA VAL A 18 11.31 -6.90 17.84
C VAL A 18 10.08 -6.42 18.60
N TYR A 19 9.52 -5.29 18.16
CA TYR A 19 8.33 -4.71 18.77
C TYR A 19 7.23 -4.60 17.73
N ALA A 20 6.02 -4.99 18.12
CA ALA A 20 4.81 -4.79 17.33
C ALA A 20 3.92 -3.71 17.95
N TYR A 21 3.10 -3.07 17.10
CA TYR A 21 2.07 -2.11 17.50
C TYR A 21 0.82 -2.39 16.68
N ILE A 22 -0.36 -2.21 17.27
CA ILE A 22 -1.63 -2.36 16.54
C ILE A 22 -2.42 -1.07 16.74
N THR A 23 -2.72 -0.38 15.64
CA THR A 23 -3.44 0.90 15.62
C THR A 23 -4.68 0.79 14.73
N GLY A 24 -5.63 1.72 14.86
CA GLY A 24 -6.78 1.85 13.96
C GLY A 24 -7.91 2.68 14.56
N LEU A 25 -9.07 2.66 13.92
CA LEU A 25 -10.30 3.30 14.40
C LEU A 25 -11.26 2.24 14.94
N ALA A 26 -11.63 2.34 16.23
CA ALA A 26 -12.51 1.38 16.88
C ALA A 26 -13.96 1.53 16.41
N LEU A 27 -14.41 0.58 15.59
CA LEU A 27 -15.73 0.59 14.95
C LEU A 27 -16.88 0.57 15.96
N ASN A 28 -16.69 -0.12 17.09
CA ASN A 28 -17.67 -0.21 18.17
C ASN A 28 -17.54 0.92 19.22
N ASN A 29 -16.66 1.90 18.99
CA ASN A 29 -16.45 3.04 19.87
C ASN A 29 -16.41 4.34 19.07
N ASN A 30 -17.44 4.57 18.23
CA ASN A 30 -17.60 5.78 17.42
C ASN A 30 -16.38 6.16 16.59
N ASN A 31 -15.65 5.16 16.05
CA ASN A 31 -14.39 5.35 15.32
C ASN A 31 -13.31 6.12 16.11
N ARG A 32 -13.30 6.04 17.45
CA ARG A 32 -12.19 6.60 18.24
C ARG A 32 -10.86 5.95 17.82
N VAL A 33 -9.82 6.77 17.73
CA VAL A 33 -8.43 6.33 17.60
C VAL A 33 -8.12 5.31 18.69
N CYS A 34 -7.60 4.16 18.28
CA CYS A 34 -7.31 3.03 19.15
C CYS A 34 -5.89 2.53 18.88
N LEU A 35 -5.19 2.19 19.97
CA LEU A 35 -3.97 1.40 19.95
C LEU A 35 -4.12 0.24 20.93
N LEU A 36 -3.41 -0.86 20.75
CA LEU A 36 -3.26 -1.84 21.83
C LEU A 36 -2.13 -1.42 22.77
N LYS A 37 -2.32 -1.62 24.08
CA LYS A 37 -1.24 -1.50 25.07
C LYS A 37 -0.21 -2.61 24.87
N ALA A 38 0.93 -2.47 25.55
CA ALA A 38 2.05 -3.41 25.49
C ALA A 38 1.70 -4.87 25.86
N ASP A 39 0.58 -5.11 26.53
CA ASP A 39 0.05 -6.46 26.80
C ASP A 39 -0.54 -7.16 25.57
N GLY A 40 -0.67 -6.44 24.45
CA GLY A 40 -1.24 -6.92 23.19
C GLY A 40 -2.74 -7.18 23.23
N LYS A 41 -3.45 -6.78 24.28
CA LYS A 41 -4.86 -7.15 24.50
C LYS A 41 -5.75 -5.98 24.90
N THR A 42 -5.23 -5.04 25.69
CA THR A 42 -6.02 -3.94 26.24
C THR A 42 -6.07 -2.79 25.24
N PRO A 43 -7.25 -2.39 24.72
CA PRO A 43 -7.39 -1.20 23.92
C PRO A 43 -7.06 0.06 24.73
N TYR A 44 -6.34 0.97 24.12
CA TYR A 44 -6.01 2.30 24.60
C TYR A 44 -6.58 3.33 23.63
N TYR A 45 -7.38 4.25 24.18
CA TYR A 45 -7.99 5.36 23.46
C TYR A 45 -7.34 6.65 23.96
N PRO A 46 -6.44 7.28 23.20
CA PRO A 46 -5.84 8.54 23.62
C PRO A 46 -6.90 9.62 23.82
N GLU A 47 -6.69 10.46 24.83
CA GLU A 47 -7.46 11.68 25.02
C GLU A 47 -6.90 12.81 24.13
N SER A 48 -7.71 13.84 23.87
CA SER A 48 -7.24 15.01 23.12
C SER A 48 -6.18 15.76 23.91
N PRO A 49 -4.93 15.88 23.41
CA PRO A 49 -3.87 16.58 24.12
C PRO A 49 -4.01 18.11 23.99
N PRO A 50 -3.28 18.89 24.82
CA PRO A 50 -3.32 20.36 24.78
C PRO A 50 -2.52 20.97 23.62
N ARG A 51 -1.66 20.19 22.95
CA ARG A 51 -0.82 20.63 21.82
C ARG A 51 -0.53 19.47 20.87
N THR A 52 -0.02 19.78 19.68
CA THR A 52 0.39 18.78 18.69
C THR A 52 1.65 18.02 19.11
N VAL A 53 1.88 16.86 18.47
CA VAL A 53 3.03 15.97 18.69
C VAL A 53 3.18 15.63 20.18
N TYR A 54 2.06 15.29 20.81
CA TYR A 54 2.01 14.94 22.23
C TYR A 54 2.27 13.43 22.43
N PRO A 55 3.16 13.00 23.32
CA PRO A 55 3.48 11.59 23.50
C PRO A 55 2.26 10.80 24.02
N LEU A 56 2.20 9.51 23.69
CA LEU A 56 1.19 8.62 24.27
C LEU A 56 1.34 8.53 25.80
N SER A 57 0.22 8.46 26.50
CA SER A 57 0.18 8.26 27.96
C SER A 57 0.30 6.79 28.39
N ALA A 58 0.28 5.86 27.43
CA ALA A 58 0.38 4.42 27.65
C ALA A 58 1.50 3.82 26.79
N ASP A 59 2.18 2.78 27.31
CA ASP A 59 3.09 1.98 26.50
C ASP A 59 2.28 1.06 25.57
N CYS A 60 2.53 1.18 24.28
CA CYS A 60 1.87 0.42 23.21
C CYS A 60 2.82 -0.54 22.49
N ALA A 61 4.07 -0.67 22.97
CA ALA A 61 5.06 -1.54 22.36
C ALA A 61 4.87 -3.01 22.82
N ILE A 62 4.25 -3.82 21.97
CA ILE A 62 4.10 -5.26 22.20
C ILE A 62 5.44 -5.93 21.86
N LYS A 63 6.22 -6.29 22.88
CA LYS A 63 7.52 -6.96 22.67
C LYS A 63 7.28 -8.39 22.18
N LEU A 64 7.83 -8.74 21.02
CA LEU A 64 7.85 -10.12 20.53
C LEU A 64 9.01 -10.89 21.18
N GLY A 65 8.88 -12.21 21.25
CA GLY A 65 9.96 -13.08 21.72
C GLY A 65 11.08 -13.24 20.68
N ARG A 66 12.03 -14.13 20.98
CA ARG A 66 13.14 -14.49 20.07
C ARG A 66 12.67 -14.96 18.69
N GLN A 67 13.59 -15.01 17.73
CA GLN A 67 13.33 -15.64 16.43
C GLN A 67 12.69 -17.03 16.61
N GLY A 68 11.63 -17.30 15.86
CA GLY A 68 10.84 -18.52 15.97
C GLY A 68 9.58 -18.39 16.82
N SER A 69 9.49 -17.36 17.68
CA SER A 69 8.41 -17.21 18.65
C SER A 69 7.08 -16.75 18.04
N THR A 70 6.00 -16.91 18.80
CA THR A 70 4.66 -16.41 18.50
C THR A 70 4.12 -15.69 19.72
N THR A 71 3.59 -14.49 19.52
CA THR A 71 2.92 -13.67 20.53
C THR A 71 1.45 -13.54 20.13
N ILE A 72 0.54 -13.72 21.08
CA ILE A 72 -0.90 -13.55 20.82
C ILE A 72 -1.29 -12.12 21.15
N ALA A 73 -1.97 -11.46 20.21
CA ALA A 73 -2.63 -10.18 20.43
C ALA A 73 -4.14 -10.33 20.19
N THR A 74 -4.95 -9.59 20.94
CA THR A 74 -6.42 -9.60 20.82
C THR A 74 -6.87 -8.26 20.25
N ILE A 75 -7.26 -8.24 18.98
CA ILE A 75 -7.71 -7.01 18.30
C ILE A 75 -9.23 -6.83 18.46
N PRO A 76 -9.73 -5.60 18.72
CA PRO A 76 -11.15 -5.30 18.61
C PRO A 76 -11.55 -5.08 17.14
N LEU A 77 -12.83 -4.80 16.88
CA LEU A 77 -13.28 -4.32 15.58
C LEU A 77 -12.59 -2.99 15.23
N LEU A 78 -11.73 -3.01 14.21
CA LEU A 78 -10.89 -1.88 13.78
C LEU A 78 -11.03 -1.67 12.28
N ALA A 79 -11.25 -0.41 11.89
CA ALA A 79 -11.13 0.04 10.50
C ALA A 79 -9.86 0.88 10.31
N GLY A 80 -9.27 0.82 9.12
CA GLY A 80 -8.00 1.48 8.83
C GLY A 80 -6.90 1.04 9.81
N GLY A 81 -6.93 -0.23 10.19
CA GLY A 81 -6.01 -0.79 11.16
C GLY A 81 -4.64 -1.03 10.56
N ARG A 82 -3.59 -0.90 11.38
CA ARG A 82 -2.22 -1.21 11.00
C ARG A 82 -1.54 -2.07 12.05
N ILE A 83 -0.80 -3.07 11.59
CA ILE A 83 0.11 -3.86 12.41
C ILE A 83 1.52 -3.44 12.03
N TRP A 84 2.18 -2.74 12.93
CA TRP A 84 3.52 -2.20 12.75
C TRP A 84 4.53 -3.13 13.38
N PHE A 85 5.73 -3.21 12.79
CA PHE A 85 6.88 -3.91 13.37
C PHE A 85 8.10 -3.00 13.34
N SER A 86 8.94 -3.09 14.36
CA SER A 86 10.22 -2.38 14.43
C SER A 86 11.32 -3.26 15.03
N ILE A 87 12.54 -3.08 14.53
CA ILE A 87 13.72 -3.87 14.91
C ILE A 87 14.71 -2.98 15.67
N GLY A 88 15.20 -3.45 16.81
CA GLY A 88 16.25 -2.81 17.62
C GLY A 88 15.81 -1.56 18.40
N LYS A 89 14.76 -0.86 17.97
CA LYS A 89 14.23 0.34 18.66
C LYS A 89 12.70 0.33 18.65
N LYS A 90 12.08 0.75 19.76
CA LYS A 90 10.63 1.01 19.83
C LYS A 90 10.25 2.18 18.91
N LEU A 91 9.06 2.12 18.29
CA LEU A 91 8.48 3.25 17.59
C LEU A 91 7.89 4.27 18.57
N GLU A 92 8.05 5.53 18.24
CA GLU A 92 7.48 6.66 18.96
C GLU A 92 6.25 7.16 18.20
N PHE A 93 5.07 7.00 18.80
CA PHE A 93 3.81 7.54 18.30
C PHE A 93 3.42 8.78 19.08
N PHE A 94 2.75 9.72 18.42
CA PHE A 94 2.25 10.95 19.04
C PHE A 94 0.76 11.14 18.77
N VAL A 95 0.15 12.11 19.44
CA VAL A 95 -1.25 12.48 19.26
C VAL A 95 -1.36 13.99 19.11
N ASN A 96 -2.21 14.42 18.18
CA ASN A 96 -2.61 15.81 17.99
C ASN A 96 -3.99 16.07 18.61
N PRO A 97 -4.36 17.33 18.93
CA PRO A 97 -5.72 17.69 19.35
C PRO A 97 -6.78 17.17 18.38
N GLY A 98 -7.90 16.67 18.89
CA GLY A 98 -8.90 15.98 18.07
C GLY A 98 -9.62 14.86 18.84
N PRO A 99 -8.92 13.83 19.35
CA PRO A 99 -7.53 13.40 19.15
C PRO A 99 -7.28 12.78 17.75
N ALA A 100 -6.07 12.96 17.20
CA ALA A 100 -5.62 12.30 15.97
C ALA A 100 -4.25 11.64 16.18
N LEU A 101 -4.10 10.37 15.80
CA LEU A 101 -2.82 9.68 15.87
C LEU A 101 -1.85 10.29 14.87
N VAL A 102 -0.64 10.59 15.33
CA VAL A 102 0.51 10.93 14.49
C VAL A 102 1.32 9.66 14.35
N GLU A 103 1.24 9.08 13.15
CA GLU A 103 1.96 7.88 12.77
C GLU A 103 3.40 8.20 12.34
N PRO A 104 4.34 7.23 12.43
CA PRO A 104 5.70 7.41 11.97
C PRO A 104 5.79 7.88 10.51
N SER A 105 6.59 8.91 10.26
CA SER A 105 6.88 9.39 8.91
C SER A 105 8.23 8.90 8.40
N VAL A 106 8.25 8.40 7.16
CA VAL A 106 9.50 8.07 6.44
C VAL A 106 10.05 9.24 5.62
N THR A 107 9.29 10.32 5.47
CA THR A 107 9.62 11.47 4.62
C THR A 107 9.95 12.74 5.38
N ASN A 108 9.61 12.83 6.66
CA ASN A 108 10.02 13.94 7.53
C ASN A 108 11.41 13.65 8.13
N PRO A 109 12.48 14.39 7.74
CA PRO A 109 13.82 14.12 8.25
C PRO A 109 13.97 14.33 9.77
N SER A 110 13.03 15.06 10.39
CA SER A 110 13.00 15.29 11.84
C SER A 110 12.11 14.29 12.59
N ASP A 111 11.53 13.29 11.91
CA ASP A 111 10.72 12.25 12.56
C ASP A 111 11.60 11.41 13.52
N HIS A 112 11.07 11.13 14.71
CA HIS A 112 11.79 10.36 15.73
C HIS A 112 12.09 8.92 15.31
N ASN A 113 11.34 8.42 14.33
CA ASN A 113 11.43 7.08 13.76
C ASN A 113 12.19 7.07 12.42
N ILE A 114 12.73 8.20 11.94
CA ILE A 114 13.32 8.30 10.60
C ILE A 114 14.46 7.29 10.38
N ASN A 115 15.26 7.01 11.41
CA ASN A 115 16.37 6.05 11.37
C ASN A 115 16.02 4.66 11.93
N THR A 116 14.75 4.42 12.28
CA THR A 116 14.31 3.12 12.80
C THR A 116 13.98 2.19 11.64
N ASN A 117 14.35 0.91 11.75
CA ASN A 117 13.97 -0.10 10.77
C ASN A 117 12.58 -0.66 11.12
N TRP A 118 11.56 -0.31 10.34
CA TRP A 118 10.18 -0.66 10.61
C TRP A 118 9.38 -0.84 9.32
N ALA A 119 8.34 -1.67 9.40
CA ALA A 119 7.36 -1.91 8.35
C ALA A 119 5.96 -2.01 8.96
N PHE A 120 4.93 -2.04 8.12
CA PHE A 120 3.57 -2.34 8.57
C PHE A 120 2.79 -3.12 7.50
N CYS A 121 1.72 -3.78 7.94
CA CYS A 121 0.63 -4.20 7.06
C CYS A 121 -0.69 -3.58 7.55
N GLU A 122 -1.66 -3.55 6.65
CA GLU A 122 -2.96 -2.92 6.89
C GLU A 122 -4.03 -3.99 7.05
N PHE A 123 -5.07 -3.65 7.81
CA PHE A 123 -6.25 -4.49 7.93
C PHE A 123 -7.50 -3.69 8.28
N THR A 124 -8.65 -4.29 7.98
CA THR A 124 -9.93 -3.94 8.60
C THR A 124 -10.54 -5.23 9.14
N PHE A 125 -10.85 -5.24 10.43
CA PHE A 125 -11.61 -6.30 11.07
C PHE A 125 -12.96 -5.72 11.51
N ASN A 126 -14.03 -6.17 10.86
CA ASN A 126 -15.39 -5.73 11.12
C ASN A 126 -16.28 -6.94 11.48
N GLN A 127 -17.59 -6.72 11.55
CA GLN A 127 -18.54 -7.76 11.96
C GLN A 127 -18.67 -8.91 10.94
N THR A 128 -18.14 -8.78 9.73
CA THR A 128 -18.34 -9.76 8.65
C THR A 128 -17.06 -10.43 8.17
N GLN A 129 -15.91 -9.76 8.30
CA GLN A 129 -14.62 -10.29 7.83
C GLN A 129 -13.42 -9.60 8.47
N ILE A 130 -12.25 -10.22 8.31
CA ILE A 130 -11.00 -9.48 8.21
C ILE A 130 -10.64 -9.33 6.73
N TYR A 131 -10.19 -8.14 6.34
CA TYR A 131 -9.46 -7.89 5.10
C TYR A 131 -8.10 -7.36 5.50
N ALA A 132 -7.01 -7.93 4.99
CA ALA A 132 -5.65 -7.49 5.32
C ALA A 132 -4.72 -7.55 4.10
N ASN A 133 -3.87 -6.55 3.95
CA ASN A 133 -2.96 -6.39 2.82
C ASN A 133 -1.57 -5.94 3.30
N ILE A 134 -0.54 -6.34 2.55
CA ILE A 134 0.74 -5.66 2.64
C ILE A 134 0.57 -4.29 1.96
N SER A 135 1.29 -3.27 2.44
CA SER A 135 1.30 -1.95 1.79
C SER A 135 2.73 -1.51 1.52
N TYR A 136 3.04 -1.31 0.24
CA TYR A 136 4.27 -0.69 -0.25
C TYR A 136 3.96 0.64 -0.97
N VAL A 137 2.77 1.21 -0.76
CA VAL A 137 2.32 2.47 -1.37
C VAL A 137 3.22 3.63 -0.95
N ASP A 138 3.72 3.60 0.29
CA ASP A 138 4.63 4.63 0.81
C ASP A 138 6.10 4.23 0.69
N PHE A 139 6.44 3.00 1.06
CA PHE A 139 7.82 2.51 1.02
C PHE A 139 7.89 0.98 1.18
N VAL A 140 9.04 0.41 0.81
CA VAL A 140 9.45 -0.98 1.07
C VAL A 140 10.55 -0.99 2.14
N SER A 141 10.48 -1.90 3.10
CA SER A 141 11.54 -2.11 4.10
C SER A 141 11.66 -3.60 4.48
N LEU A 142 11.14 -3.99 5.65
CA LEU A 142 11.18 -5.34 6.19
C LEU A 142 10.14 -6.25 5.53
N PRO A 143 10.44 -7.55 5.35
CA PRO A 143 9.48 -8.51 4.85
C PRO A 143 8.39 -8.78 5.89
N VAL A 144 7.14 -8.52 5.51
CA VAL A 144 5.94 -8.90 6.28
C VAL A 144 5.18 -9.97 5.50
N SER A 145 4.72 -11.01 6.19
CA SER A 145 3.85 -12.04 5.61
C SER A 145 2.58 -12.20 6.42
N MET A 146 1.53 -12.70 5.77
CA MET A 146 0.23 -12.93 6.37
C MET A 146 -0.34 -14.26 5.92
N LYS A 147 -1.01 -14.94 6.86
CA LYS A 147 -1.74 -16.16 6.59
C LYS A 147 -3.09 -16.11 7.29
N LEU A 148 -4.13 -16.36 6.50
CA LEU A 148 -5.51 -16.41 6.96
C LEU A 148 -6.04 -17.83 6.78
N ILE A 149 -6.41 -18.47 7.89
CA ILE A 149 -7.28 -19.64 7.88
C ILE A 149 -8.69 -19.12 8.10
N THR A 150 -9.54 -19.23 7.08
CA THR A 150 -10.93 -18.83 7.19
C THR A 150 -11.75 -19.92 7.89
N GLU A 151 -12.88 -19.54 8.51
CA GLU A 151 -13.84 -20.54 8.98
C GLU A 151 -14.47 -21.30 7.81
N ASN A 152 -14.74 -20.58 6.72
CA ASN A 152 -15.28 -21.10 5.48
C ASN A 152 -14.36 -20.67 4.32
N GLY A 153 -13.91 -21.62 3.51
CA GLY A 153 -13.02 -21.37 2.36
C GLY A 153 -11.62 -21.94 2.51
N ALA A 154 -10.80 -21.73 1.48
CA ALA A 154 -9.41 -22.19 1.47
C ALA A 154 -8.51 -21.26 2.30
N PRO A 155 -7.47 -21.81 2.96
CA PRO A 155 -6.39 -21.00 3.51
C PRO A 155 -5.79 -20.05 2.48
N GLN A 156 -5.51 -18.82 2.90
CA GLN A 156 -4.87 -17.80 2.08
C GLN A 156 -3.53 -17.41 2.69
N GLU A 157 -2.54 -17.12 1.85
CA GLU A 157 -1.20 -16.75 2.27
C GLU A 157 -0.62 -15.70 1.33
N ILE A 158 -0.07 -14.64 1.91
CA ILE A 158 0.75 -13.63 1.24
C ILE A 158 2.11 -13.65 1.94
N ARG A 159 3.16 -13.98 1.21
CA ARG A 159 4.51 -14.15 1.78
C ARG A 159 5.31 -12.85 1.81
N GLY A 160 4.89 -11.84 1.05
CA GLY A 160 5.61 -10.57 0.95
C GLY A 160 6.96 -10.70 0.26
N LEU A 161 7.89 -9.82 0.63
CA LEU A 161 9.25 -9.79 0.07
C LEU A 161 9.99 -11.09 0.35
N LYS A 162 10.83 -11.48 -0.63
CA LYS A 162 11.90 -12.46 -0.39
C LYS A 162 12.89 -11.91 0.64
N ALA A 163 13.69 -12.79 1.23
CA ALA A 163 14.68 -12.41 2.25
C ALA A 163 15.67 -11.33 1.75
N ASP A 164 16.01 -11.36 0.46
CA ASP A 164 16.87 -10.42 -0.26
C ASP A 164 16.08 -9.36 -1.06
N GLY A 165 14.78 -9.22 -0.81
CA GLY A 165 13.88 -8.39 -1.61
C GLY A 165 14.26 -6.91 -1.60
N LEU A 166 14.56 -6.34 -0.42
CA LEU A 166 15.00 -4.95 -0.31
C LEU A 166 16.33 -4.71 -1.07
N GLU A 167 17.25 -5.66 -0.98
CA GLU A 167 18.54 -5.60 -1.69
C GLU A 167 18.31 -5.59 -3.20
N THR A 168 17.51 -6.54 -3.69
CA THR A 168 17.14 -6.69 -5.11
C THR A 168 16.49 -5.42 -5.66
N ILE A 169 15.57 -4.81 -4.92
CA ILE A 169 14.93 -3.55 -5.32
C ILE A 169 15.97 -2.43 -5.40
N CYS A 170 16.83 -2.28 -4.39
CA CYS A 170 17.86 -1.24 -4.38
C CYS A 170 18.82 -1.37 -5.57
N GLU A 171 19.27 -2.59 -5.87
CA GLU A 171 20.14 -2.85 -7.03
C GLU A 171 19.43 -2.59 -8.35
N GLY A 172 18.17 -3.01 -8.46
CA GLY A 172 17.31 -2.77 -9.62
C GLY A 172 17.08 -1.28 -9.88
N LEU A 173 16.82 -0.48 -8.84
CA LEU A 173 16.65 0.96 -8.97
C LEU A 173 17.95 1.66 -9.36
N LYS A 174 19.09 1.25 -8.79
CA LYS A 174 20.41 1.73 -9.22
C LYS A 174 20.69 1.39 -10.68
N ALA A 175 20.32 0.19 -11.13
CA ALA A 175 20.45 -0.19 -12.53
C ALA A 175 19.52 0.60 -13.45
N GLN A 176 18.27 0.80 -13.04
CA GLN A 176 17.29 1.58 -13.80
C GLN A 176 17.73 3.04 -13.95
N SER A 177 18.18 3.68 -12.86
CA SER A 177 18.69 5.06 -12.91
C SER A 177 19.88 5.22 -13.86
N ARG A 178 20.77 4.22 -13.95
CA ARG A 178 21.85 4.21 -14.95
C ARG A 178 21.34 4.06 -16.38
N ALA A 179 20.21 3.38 -16.58
CA ALA A 179 19.66 3.09 -17.90
C ALA A 179 18.91 4.30 -18.49
N ASP A 180 18.13 5.02 -17.68
CA ASP A 180 17.26 6.11 -18.15
C ASP A 180 17.61 7.51 -17.60
N GLY A 181 18.44 7.59 -16.57
CA GLY A 181 18.80 8.86 -15.91
C GLY A 181 17.68 9.50 -15.10
N ALA A 182 16.57 8.79 -14.84
CA ALA A 182 15.38 9.35 -14.18
C ALA A 182 15.53 9.51 -12.65
N GLY A 183 16.62 9.02 -12.06
CA GLY A 183 16.91 9.20 -10.64
C GLY A 183 16.23 8.19 -9.71
N TRP A 184 15.88 7.00 -10.20
CA TRP A 184 15.29 5.91 -9.41
C TRP A 184 16.09 5.52 -8.16
N ASP A 185 17.41 5.69 -8.19
CA ASP A 185 18.31 5.42 -7.07
C ASP A 185 18.12 6.38 -5.89
N LYS A 186 17.53 7.57 -6.11
CA LYS A 186 17.22 8.53 -5.04
C LYS A 186 16.12 8.05 -4.09
N LEU A 187 15.34 7.06 -4.50
CA LEU A 187 14.32 6.43 -3.64
C LEU A 187 14.94 5.64 -2.49
N ILE A 188 16.23 5.28 -2.57
CA ILE A 188 16.91 4.44 -1.60
C ILE A 188 17.31 5.27 -0.38
N VAL A 189 16.82 4.88 0.80
CA VAL A 189 17.15 5.51 2.07
C VAL A 189 18.08 4.59 2.86
N GLU A 190 19.27 5.11 3.16
CA GLU A 190 20.29 4.44 3.94
C GLU A 190 20.56 5.20 5.25
N SER A 191 20.93 4.48 6.31
CA SER A 191 21.37 5.07 7.58
C SER A 191 22.43 4.18 8.21
N GLY A 192 23.51 4.79 8.71
CA GLY A 192 24.62 4.05 9.32
C GLY A 192 25.29 3.03 8.38
N GLY A 193 25.23 3.24 7.05
CA GLY A 193 25.76 2.31 6.04
C GLY A 193 24.87 1.09 5.75
N GLN A 194 23.63 1.06 6.26
CA GLN A 194 22.64 0.03 5.98
C GLN A 194 21.46 0.59 5.20
N LYS A 195 20.91 -0.19 4.27
CA LYS A 195 19.65 0.11 3.59
C LYS A 195 18.51 -0.01 4.60
N LEU A 196 17.82 1.09 4.85
CA LEU A 196 16.65 1.10 5.73
C LEU A 196 15.37 0.80 4.97
N ARG A 197 15.20 1.47 3.83
CA ARG A 197 13.97 1.40 3.04
C ARG A 197 14.17 1.96 1.64
N VAL A 198 13.19 1.72 0.78
CA VAL A 198 13.03 2.36 -0.52
C VAL A 198 11.69 3.08 -0.50
N LEU A 199 11.70 4.40 -0.71
CA LEU A 199 10.48 5.21 -0.81
C LEU A 199 9.76 4.91 -2.12
N SER A 200 8.43 5.00 -2.12
CA SER A 200 7.68 5.02 -3.37
C SER A 200 7.93 6.33 -4.12
N PRO A 201 7.78 6.35 -5.45
CA PRO A 201 8.00 7.55 -6.25
C PRO A 201 7.02 8.71 -5.93
N ASN A 202 5.93 8.44 -5.21
CA ASN A 202 5.03 9.48 -4.71
C ASN A 202 5.70 10.41 -3.67
N HIS A 203 6.76 9.92 -3.01
CA HIS A 203 7.46 10.65 -1.96
C HIS A 203 8.75 11.32 -2.44
N GLU A 204 9.07 11.25 -3.73
CA GLU A 204 10.29 11.81 -4.33
C GLU A 204 9.94 12.77 -5.47
N PRO A 205 10.25 14.08 -5.36
CA PRO A 205 9.85 15.08 -6.36
C PRO A 205 10.65 14.99 -7.68
N GLY A 206 11.65 14.10 -7.78
CA GLY A 206 12.62 14.05 -8.87
C GLY A 206 12.13 13.57 -10.24
N PHE A 207 10.86 13.14 -10.37
CA PHE A 207 10.35 12.49 -11.58
C PHE A 207 9.53 13.39 -12.54
N SER A 208 9.47 14.70 -12.30
CA SER A 208 8.70 15.60 -13.17
C SER A 208 9.05 15.42 -14.66
N GLY A 209 8.04 15.18 -15.50
CA GLY A 209 8.23 14.98 -16.94
C GLY A 209 8.48 13.53 -17.39
N TYR A 210 8.59 12.56 -16.46
CA TYR A 210 8.94 11.18 -16.79
C TYR A 210 7.85 10.44 -17.61
N TYR A 211 6.57 10.64 -17.30
CA TYR A 211 5.44 9.97 -17.97
C TYR A 211 4.88 10.73 -19.17
N GLU A 212 5.26 11.98 -19.36
CA GLU A 212 4.54 12.93 -20.20
C GLU A 212 4.51 12.47 -21.66
N SER A 213 5.60 11.89 -22.19
CA SER A 213 5.58 11.33 -23.55
C SER A 213 4.68 10.10 -23.68
N TYR A 214 4.66 9.22 -22.67
CA TYR A 214 3.76 8.06 -22.65
C TYR A 214 2.29 8.49 -22.62
N VAL A 215 1.97 9.52 -21.82
CA VAL A 215 0.63 10.11 -21.72
C VAL A 215 0.24 10.76 -23.04
N ASP A 216 1.14 11.48 -23.69
CA ASP A 216 0.90 12.11 -24.99
C ASP A 216 0.52 11.08 -26.06
N GLU A 217 1.27 9.97 -26.14
CA GLU A 217 0.98 8.85 -27.04
C GLU A 217 -0.38 8.20 -26.72
N ALA A 218 -0.68 7.97 -25.44
CA ALA A 218 -1.95 7.36 -25.03
C ALA A 218 -3.14 8.26 -25.37
N TRP A 219 -3.01 9.57 -25.16
CA TRP A 219 -4.05 10.53 -25.52
C TRP A 219 -4.24 10.64 -27.03
N ASP A 220 -3.17 10.62 -27.83
CA ASP A 220 -3.27 10.59 -29.29
C ASP A 220 -3.96 9.31 -29.78
N LYS A 221 -3.57 8.13 -29.26
CA LYS A 221 -4.24 6.85 -29.55
C LYS A 221 -5.73 6.95 -29.30
N TYR A 222 -6.13 7.41 -28.11
CA TYR A 222 -7.55 7.47 -27.75
C TYR A 222 -8.31 8.65 -28.33
N SER A 223 -7.67 9.53 -29.10
CA SER A 223 -8.38 10.47 -29.97
C SER A 223 -8.96 9.79 -31.21
N LYS A 224 -8.36 8.65 -31.60
CA LYS A 224 -8.68 7.88 -32.82
C LYS A 224 -9.46 6.60 -32.50
N THR A 225 -9.11 5.94 -31.41
CA THR A 225 -9.71 4.67 -30.96
C THR A 225 -10.42 4.88 -29.62
N PRO A 226 -11.59 4.27 -29.36
CA PRO A 226 -12.19 4.33 -28.04
C PRO A 226 -11.33 3.61 -26.98
N LEU A 227 -11.39 4.11 -25.75
CA LEU A 227 -10.96 3.40 -24.54
C LEU A 227 -12.19 2.81 -23.86
N ILE A 228 -12.23 1.49 -23.71
CA ILE A 228 -13.30 0.79 -23.00
C ILE A 228 -12.84 0.51 -21.56
N VAL A 229 -13.62 0.97 -20.60
CA VAL A 229 -13.36 0.72 -19.17
C VAL A 229 -14.52 -0.04 -18.55
N ASP A 230 -14.28 -1.27 -18.09
CA ASP A 230 -15.18 -1.95 -17.17
C ASP A 230 -15.00 -1.35 -15.76
N THR A 231 -15.98 -0.56 -15.35
CA THR A 231 -16.00 0.04 -14.01
C THR A 231 -16.12 -1.00 -12.91
N GLN A 232 -16.55 -2.23 -13.24
CA GLN A 232 -16.90 -3.30 -12.29
C GLN A 232 -17.86 -2.80 -11.19
N ALA A 233 -18.69 -1.83 -11.57
CA ALA A 233 -19.68 -1.15 -10.74
C ALA A 233 -21.00 -1.04 -11.53
N GLU A 234 -21.95 -0.24 -11.06
CA GLU A 234 -23.28 -0.11 -11.67
C GLU A 234 -23.24 0.39 -13.13
N TRP A 235 -22.18 1.13 -13.52
CA TRP A 235 -22.01 1.65 -14.89
C TRP A 235 -21.48 0.62 -15.89
N ARG A 236 -20.99 -0.54 -15.44
CA ARG A 236 -20.44 -1.61 -16.30
C ARG A 236 -19.31 -1.11 -17.21
N GLU A 237 -19.22 -1.64 -18.43
CA GLU A 237 -18.32 -1.17 -19.48
C GLU A 237 -18.80 0.16 -20.05
N VAL A 238 -17.91 1.15 -20.07
CA VAL A 238 -18.17 2.49 -20.58
C VAL A 238 -17.07 2.89 -21.56
N GLU A 239 -17.46 3.67 -22.58
CA GLU A 239 -16.56 4.14 -23.63
C GLU A 239 -16.09 5.57 -23.37
N GLY A 240 -14.77 5.76 -23.47
CA GLY A 240 -14.10 7.03 -23.39
C GLY A 240 -13.38 7.36 -24.69
N ARG A 241 -13.33 8.65 -25.05
CA ARG A 241 -12.55 9.14 -26.19
C ARG A 241 -11.89 10.47 -25.84
N VAL A 242 -10.70 10.70 -26.37
CA VAL A 242 -10.03 11.99 -26.24
C VAL A 242 -10.62 12.98 -27.24
N CYS A 243 -11.27 14.02 -26.71
CA CYS A 243 -11.85 15.12 -27.45
C CYS A 243 -11.31 16.44 -26.87
N ASN A 244 -10.83 17.35 -27.72
CA ASN A 244 -10.26 18.64 -27.28
C ASN A 244 -9.18 18.50 -26.18
N GLY A 245 -8.36 17.45 -26.27
CA GLY A 245 -7.29 17.16 -25.31
C GLY A 245 -7.75 16.53 -23.98
N GLN A 246 -9.03 16.20 -23.82
CA GLN A 246 -9.57 15.56 -22.62
C GLN A 246 -10.16 14.19 -22.92
N LEU A 247 -9.79 13.18 -22.13
CA LEU A 247 -10.40 11.85 -22.17
C LEU A 247 -11.79 11.93 -21.52
N THR A 248 -12.83 11.84 -22.34
CA THR A 248 -14.22 12.05 -21.92
C THR A 248 -15.01 10.75 -22.01
N PHE A 249 -15.64 10.37 -20.90
CA PHE A 249 -16.68 9.34 -20.82
C PHE A 249 -18.05 10.04 -20.74
N PRO A 250 -18.83 10.07 -21.83
CA PRO A 250 -20.03 10.91 -21.94
C PRO A 250 -21.00 10.75 -20.76
N GLY A 251 -21.31 11.86 -20.09
CA GLY A 251 -22.24 11.89 -18.95
C GLY A 251 -21.69 11.31 -17.64
N LEU A 252 -20.43 10.87 -17.61
CA LEU A 252 -19.85 10.18 -16.45
C LEU A 252 -18.62 10.89 -15.88
N ALA A 253 -17.60 11.14 -16.71
CA ALA A 253 -16.33 11.72 -16.24
C ALA A 253 -15.52 12.34 -17.38
N THR A 254 -14.58 13.21 -17.02
CA THR A 254 -13.63 13.79 -17.96
C THR A 254 -12.27 13.94 -17.28
N PHE A 255 -11.22 13.53 -17.96
CA PHE A 255 -9.84 13.53 -17.45
C PHE A 255 -8.96 14.39 -18.37
N SER A 256 -8.33 15.42 -17.80
CA SER A 256 -7.18 16.07 -18.45
C SER A 256 -5.98 15.11 -18.52
N LYS A 257 -4.97 15.44 -19.32
CA LYS A 257 -3.69 14.72 -19.27
C LYS A 257 -3.14 14.75 -17.83
N PRO A 258 -2.84 13.60 -17.21
CA PRO A 258 -2.18 13.56 -15.93
C PRO A 258 -0.70 13.90 -16.07
N SER A 259 -0.16 14.59 -15.06
CA SER A 259 1.28 14.71 -14.84
C SER A 259 1.88 13.43 -14.28
N THR A 260 3.21 13.33 -14.27
CA THR A 260 3.90 12.23 -13.56
C THR A 260 3.47 12.11 -12.08
N ALA A 261 3.30 13.23 -11.37
CA ALA A 261 2.88 13.22 -9.97
C ALA A 261 1.44 12.71 -9.79
N ASP A 262 0.54 13.06 -10.72
CA ASP A 262 -0.84 12.55 -10.71
C ASP A 262 -0.84 11.03 -10.86
N ILE A 263 0.01 10.47 -11.74
CA ILE A 263 0.10 9.02 -11.99
C ILE A 263 0.61 8.27 -10.76
N PHE A 264 1.71 8.71 -10.15
CA PHE A 264 2.24 8.02 -8.98
C PHE A 264 1.33 8.14 -7.75
N SER A 265 0.69 9.30 -7.55
CA SER A 265 -0.19 9.54 -6.40
C SER A 265 -1.60 8.98 -6.56
N CYS A 266 -2.07 8.80 -7.81
CA CYS A 266 -3.44 8.41 -8.17
C CYS A 266 -4.55 9.26 -7.51
N SER A 267 -4.23 10.48 -7.06
CA SER A 267 -5.12 11.25 -6.17
C SER A 267 -5.06 12.76 -6.36
N SER A 268 -4.26 13.22 -7.32
CA SER A 268 -4.14 14.64 -7.68
C SER A 268 -4.54 14.90 -9.14
N GLY A 269 -4.64 16.17 -9.51
CA GLY A 269 -5.00 16.59 -10.86
C GLY A 269 -6.29 15.92 -11.36
N PRO A 270 -6.27 15.21 -12.52
CA PRO A 270 -7.44 14.55 -13.07
C PRO A 270 -7.98 13.39 -12.20
N PHE A 271 -7.23 12.94 -11.20
CA PHE A 271 -7.59 11.84 -10.29
C PHE A 271 -8.05 12.31 -8.90
N SER A 272 -8.22 13.62 -8.71
CA SER A 272 -8.62 14.21 -7.42
C SER A 272 -10.09 13.97 -7.02
N ASN A 273 -10.96 13.66 -7.98
CA ASN A 273 -12.37 13.37 -7.72
C ASN A 273 -12.65 11.87 -7.82
N ASN A 274 -13.14 11.28 -6.73
CA ASN A 274 -13.50 9.87 -6.66
C ASN A 274 -15.00 9.62 -6.41
N ALA A 275 -15.86 10.63 -6.65
CA ALA A 275 -17.30 10.49 -6.51
C ALA A 275 -17.95 9.80 -7.72
N GLY A 276 -19.00 9.01 -7.46
CA GLY A 276 -19.81 8.38 -8.50
C GLY A 276 -18.97 7.55 -9.48
N ALA A 277 -19.24 7.71 -10.78
CA ALA A 277 -18.54 6.99 -11.85
C ALA A 277 -17.05 7.35 -11.94
N THR A 278 -16.65 8.54 -11.48
CA THR A 278 -15.26 8.98 -11.57
C THR A 278 -14.34 8.12 -10.72
N GLY A 279 -14.77 7.63 -9.54
CA GLY A 279 -13.94 6.79 -8.68
C GLY A 279 -13.47 5.49 -9.35
N PRO A 280 -14.39 4.62 -9.80
CA PRO A 280 -14.00 3.40 -10.53
C PRO A 280 -13.17 3.68 -11.78
N LEU A 281 -13.51 4.73 -12.56
CA LEU A 281 -12.74 5.13 -13.74
C LEU A 281 -11.31 5.54 -13.39
N THR A 282 -11.13 6.39 -12.38
CA THR A 282 -9.83 6.81 -11.84
C THR A 282 -8.98 5.60 -11.47
N ALA A 283 -9.56 4.62 -10.77
CA ALA A 283 -8.84 3.42 -10.37
C ALA A 283 -8.28 2.64 -11.58
N ARG A 284 -9.09 2.39 -12.61
CA ARG A 284 -8.68 1.59 -13.79
C ARG A 284 -7.66 2.34 -14.64
N ILE A 285 -7.86 3.63 -14.86
CA ILE A 285 -6.95 4.46 -15.65
C ILE A 285 -5.60 4.60 -14.93
N SER A 286 -5.61 4.85 -13.62
CA SER A 286 -4.40 4.96 -12.80
C SER A 286 -3.60 3.66 -12.78
N ALA A 287 -4.29 2.52 -12.64
CA ALA A 287 -3.64 1.20 -12.68
C ALA A 287 -3.02 0.92 -14.06
N ALA A 288 -3.72 1.25 -15.15
CA ALA A 288 -3.20 1.07 -16.50
C ALA A 288 -1.98 1.97 -16.80
N LEU A 289 -1.96 3.19 -16.26
CA LEU A 289 -0.81 4.10 -16.38
C LEU A 289 0.40 3.61 -15.58
N ASN A 290 0.21 3.23 -14.32
CA ASN A 290 1.29 2.70 -13.47
C ASN A 290 1.89 1.41 -14.05
N ARG A 291 1.05 0.52 -14.58
CA ARG A 291 1.46 -0.73 -15.24
C ARG A 291 1.90 -0.55 -16.69
N SER A 292 1.82 0.67 -17.23
CA SER A 292 2.14 1.01 -18.63
C SER A 292 1.38 0.19 -19.69
N THR A 293 0.16 -0.26 -19.38
CA THR A 293 -0.69 -1.06 -20.27
C THR A 293 -1.68 -0.23 -21.09
N LEU A 294 -1.88 1.04 -20.73
CA LEU A 294 -2.81 1.94 -21.41
C LEU A 294 -2.49 2.11 -22.92
N LEU A 295 -1.22 2.05 -23.32
CA LEU A 295 -0.84 2.05 -24.75
C LEU A 295 -1.06 0.71 -25.45
N SER A 296 -0.86 -0.42 -24.77
CA SER A 296 -0.91 -1.75 -25.39
C SER A 296 -2.29 -2.40 -25.35
N ASN A 297 -3.21 -1.87 -24.57
CA ASN A 297 -4.57 -2.37 -24.40
C ASN A 297 -5.59 -1.22 -24.57
N ASP A 298 -6.82 -1.53 -24.93
CA ASP A 298 -7.94 -0.59 -25.05
C ASP A 298 -9.16 -1.02 -24.22
N HIS A 299 -9.09 -2.15 -23.52
CA HIS A 299 -10.14 -2.67 -22.65
C HIS A 299 -9.59 -2.92 -21.23
N HIS A 300 -9.88 -1.99 -20.31
CA HIS A 300 -9.34 -2.00 -18.95
C HIS A 300 -10.42 -2.25 -17.88
N PRO A 301 -10.19 -3.12 -16.88
CA PRO A 301 -9.07 -4.03 -16.76
C PRO A 301 -9.33 -5.38 -17.47
N THR A 302 -10.44 -5.55 -18.20
CA THR A 302 -10.95 -6.85 -18.69
C THR A 302 -9.95 -7.67 -19.51
N ASN A 303 -9.09 -7.01 -20.29
CA ASN A 303 -8.06 -7.65 -21.12
C ASN A 303 -6.65 -7.53 -20.54
N GLU A 304 -6.52 -7.03 -19.31
CA GLU A 304 -5.23 -6.93 -18.64
C GLU A 304 -4.65 -8.30 -18.33
N ARG A 305 -3.34 -8.43 -18.59
CA ARG A 305 -2.56 -9.65 -18.35
C ARG A 305 -1.32 -9.30 -17.55
N VAL A 306 -1.08 -10.02 -16.45
CA VAL A 306 0.08 -9.78 -15.57
C VAL A 306 1.41 -9.86 -16.34
N SER A 307 1.49 -10.70 -17.37
CA SER A 307 2.69 -10.82 -18.22
C SER A 307 3.04 -9.57 -19.01
N GLU A 308 2.06 -8.68 -19.25
CA GLU A 308 2.18 -7.45 -20.04
C GLU A 308 2.41 -6.21 -19.18
N TYR A 309 2.38 -6.34 -17.86
CA TYR A 309 2.62 -5.22 -16.95
C TYR A 309 4.09 -4.79 -17.04
N TYR A 310 4.31 -3.48 -16.97
CA TYR A 310 5.62 -2.83 -16.93
C TYR A 310 6.54 -3.14 -18.13
N ARG A 311 5.95 -3.39 -19.32
CA ARG A 311 6.69 -3.70 -20.54
C ARG A 311 7.14 -2.47 -21.33
N ASN A 312 6.55 -1.30 -21.09
CA ASN A 312 7.03 -0.06 -21.69
C ASN A 312 8.28 0.44 -20.95
N ASN A 313 9.16 1.15 -21.67
CA ASN A 313 10.34 1.79 -21.08
C ASN A 313 9.97 2.92 -20.08
N ILE A 314 8.81 3.55 -20.27
CA ILE A 314 8.24 4.51 -19.33
C ILE A 314 7.16 3.79 -18.52
N THR A 315 7.48 3.49 -17.27
CA THR A 315 6.61 2.72 -16.39
C THR A 315 6.96 2.93 -14.92
N ASN A 316 6.15 2.42 -14.00
CA ASN A 316 6.44 2.51 -12.58
C ASN A 316 7.49 1.44 -12.23
N HIS A 317 8.77 1.75 -12.45
CA HIS A 317 9.86 0.79 -12.20
C HIS A 317 10.02 0.44 -10.72
N TYR A 318 9.61 1.32 -9.79
CA TYR A 318 9.46 0.95 -8.39
C TYR A 318 8.48 -0.21 -8.25
N ALA A 319 7.24 -0.06 -8.71
CA ALA A 319 6.22 -1.12 -8.61
C ALA A 319 6.66 -2.41 -9.29
N ARG A 320 7.22 -2.33 -10.50
CA ARG A 320 7.79 -3.48 -11.22
C ARG A 320 8.79 -4.26 -10.35
N LEU A 321 9.79 -3.57 -9.79
CA LEU A 321 10.83 -4.20 -8.96
C LEU A 321 10.26 -4.74 -7.64
N VAL A 322 9.27 -4.06 -7.05
CA VAL A 322 8.56 -4.56 -5.86
C VAL A 322 7.87 -5.89 -6.18
N HIS A 323 7.10 -5.99 -7.27
CA HIS A 323 6.48 -7.26 -7.64
C HIS A 323 7.52 -8.36 -7.90
N GLU A 324 8.58 -8.07 -8.65
CA GLU A 324 9.68 -9.03 -8.92
C GLU A 324 10.36 -9.54 -7.64
N ALA A 325 10.51 -8.68 -6.63
CA ALA A 325 11.12 -9.00 -5.34
C ALA A 325 10.17 -9.71 -4.36
N ASN A 326 8.85 -9.63 -4.57
CA ASN A 326 7.87 -10.34 -3.75
C ASN A 326 7.74 -11.80 -4.18
N HIS A 327 7.41 -12.65 -3.22
CA HIS A 327 6.95 -14.00 -3.50
C HIS A 327 5.64 -13.94 -4.31
N HIS A 328 5.57 -14.75 -5.37
CA HIS A 328 4.42 -14.85 -6.26
C HIS A 328 4.04 -13.55 -7.00
N GLY A 329 4.89 -12.51 -6.99
CA GLY A 329 4.60 -11.25 -7.67
C GLY A 329 3.61 -10.34 -6.95
N ARG A 330 3.23 -10.62 -5.70
CA ARG A 330 2.08 -9.96 -5.04
C ARG A 330 2.52 -9.02 -3.92
N GLY A 331 2.07 -7.78 -3.96
CA GLY A 331 2.28 -6.74 -2.95
C GLY A 331 1.83 -5.36 -3.45
N TYR A 332 1.15 -4.59 -2.60
CA TYR A 332 0.43 -3.38 -2.98
C TYR A 332 1.39 -2.20 -3.21
N ALA A 333 1.85 -1.99 -4.45
CA ALA A 333 2.99 -1.10 -4.73
C ALA A 333 2.61 0.35 -5.11
N PHE A 334 1.36 0.59 -5.46
CA PHE A 334 0.82 1.92 -5.78
C PHE A 334 -0.70 1.92 -5.51
N PRO A 335 -1.38 3.07 -5.34
CA PRO A 335 -2.83 3.09 -5.16
C PRO A 335 -3.54 2.41 -6.34
N TYR A 336 -4.57 1.60 -6.07
CA TYR A 336 -5.29 0.84 -7.10
C TYR A 336 -4.55 -0.34 -7.73
N ASP A 337 -3.48 -0.84 -7.10
CA ASP A 337 -2.84 -2.09 -7.51
C ASP A 337 -3.74 -3.34 -7.29
N ASP A 338 -4.87 -3.18 -6.60
CA ASP A 338 -5.95 -4.17 -6.47
C ASP A 338 -6.88 -4.22 -7.70
N VAL A 339 -6.74 -3.29 -8.65
CA VAL A 339 -7.45 -3.38 -9.93
C VAL A 339 -7.02 -4.65 -10.65
N SER A 340 -7.98 -5.54 -10.88
CA SER A 340 -7.77 -6.84 -11.51
C SER A 340 -8.75 -7.05 -12.66
N SER A 341 -8.32 -7.81 -13.67
CA SER A 341 -9.20 -8.32 -14.73
C SER A 341 -10.24 -9.33 -14.22
N GLY A 342 -10.06 -9.84 -12.99
CA GLY A 342 -10.85 -10.92 -12.40
C GLY A 342 -10.52 -12.31 -12.98
N LYS A 343 -9.68 -12.37 -14.02
CA LYS A 343 -9.24 -13.61 -14.69
C LYS A 343 -7.79 -13.96 -14.34
N GLU A 344 -7.01 -12.95 -14.02
CA GLU A 344 -5.61 -13.07 -13.63
C GLU A 344 -5.44 -13.08 -12.10
N THR A 345 -4.24 -13.47 -11.65
CA THR A 345 -3.90 -13.41 -10.23
C THR A 345 -3.80 -11.96 -9.77
N ASP A 346 -4.56 -11.60 -8.73
CA ASP A 346 -4.44 -10.30 -8.05
C ASP A 346 -2.98 -9.99 -7.69
N GLN A 347 -2.53 -8.76 -7.99
CA GLN A 347 -1.16 -8.31 -7.74
C GLN A 347 -1.01 -7.54 -6.42
N SER A 348 -2.11 -7.07 -5.81
CA SER A 348 -2.04 -6.25 -4.60
C SER A 348 -1.64 -7.04 -3.34
N GLY A 349 -1.93 -8.34 -3.29
CA GLY A 349 -1.46 -9.21 -2.22
C GLY A 349 -2.21 -9.02 -0.90
N PHE A 350 -3.50 -9.33 -0.93
CA PHE A 350 -4.38 -9.35 0.26
C PHE A 350 -4.84 -10.76 0.65
N VAL A 351 -5.35 -10.87 1.89
CA VAL A 351 -6.17 -11.97 2.39
C VAL A 351 -7.48 -11.43 2.90
N SER A 352 -8.59 -12.17 2.72
CA SER A 352 -9.89 -11.75 3.22
C SER A 352 -10.81 -12.91 3.59
N GLY A 353 -11.66 -12.71 4.59
CA GLY A 353 -12.71 -13.65 4.99
C GLY A 353 -12.95 -13.65 6.49
N TRP A 354 -13.92 -14.45 6.94
CA TRP A 354 -14.16 -14.61 8.36
C TRP A 354 -13.09 -15.51 9.00
N PRO A 355 -12.30 -15.02 9.98
CA PRO A 355 -11.08 -15.68 10.44
C PRO A 355 -11.35 -16.80 11.46
N LYS A 356 -10.86 -18.00 11.19
CA LYS A 356 -10.58 -19.02 12.23
C LYS A 356 -9.22 -18.77 12.89
N SER A 357 -8.25 -18.30 12.11
CA SER A 357 -6.92 -17.90 12.58
C SER A 357 -6.32 -16.88 11.63
N PHE A 358 -5.72 -15.83 12.17
CA PHE A 358 -4.95 -14.85 11.41
C PHE A 358 -3.54 -14.74 11.98
N ILE A 359 -2.54 -14.89 11.10
CA ILE A 359 -1.13 -14.91 11.44
C ILE A 359 -0.45 -13.81 10.64
N VAL A 360 0.34 -12.98 11.31
CA VAL A 360 1.21 -11.97 10.70
C VAL A 360 2.63 -12.21 11.19
N SER A 361 3.57 -12.30 10.26
CA SER A 361 4.97 -12.57 10.58
C SER A 361 5.87 -11.46 10.05
N ILE A 362 6.90 -11.12 10.82
CA ILE A 362 7.99 -10.24 10.42
C ILE A 362 9.26 -11.05 10.24
N GLY A 363 9.96 -10.86 9.12
CA GLY A 363 11.22 -11.55 8.80
C GLY A 363 11.10 -12.76 7.89
#